data_AF-F3CCK8-F1
#
_entry.id   AF-F3CCK8-F1
#
_cell.length_a   1.000
_cell.length_b   1.000
_cell.length_c   1.000
_cell.angle_alpha   90.00
_cell.angle_beta   90.00
_cell.angle_gamma   90.00
#
_symmetry.space_group_name_H-M   'P 1'
#
loop_
_entity.id
_entity.type
_entity.pdbx_description
1 polymer ?
#
loop_
_entity_poly.entity_id
_entity_poly.type
_entity_poly.pdbx_seq_one_letter_code
_entity_poly.pdbx_strand_id
1 'polypeptide(L)'
;PAAMAEADGLVNTTPLGMAKLPGTPLPVELLRPELWVAEIIYFPLETELLKHARALGCRTLDGSTMAVFQAVKAFELFSGQSADAERMMAHFHTL
;
A
#
# COMPACT_ATOMS: atom_id res chain seq x y z
N PRO A 1 19.67 2.52 -3.91
CA PRO A 1 20.09 3.00 -2.57
C PRO A 1 20.34 4.51 -2.51
N ALA A 2 21.19 5.08 -3.37
CA ALA A 2 21.48 6.53 -3.37
C ALA A 2 20.23 7.41 -3.54
N ALA A 3 19.31 7.02 -4.45
CA ALA A 3 18.05 7.74 -4.67
C ALA A 3 17.17 7.84 -3.40
N MET A 4 17.28 6.89 -2.46
CA MET A 4 16.53 6.97 -1.20
C MET A 4 16.96 8.17 -0.36
N ALA A 5 18.22 8.63 -0.45
CA ALA A 5 18.70 9.77 0.33
C ALA A 5 18.02 11.10 -0.08
N GLU A 6 17.55 11.19 -1.32
CA GLU A 6 16.98 12.40 -1.91
C GLU A 6 15.45 12.32 -2.10
N ALA A 7 14.86 11.12 -2.08
CA ALA A 7 13.44 10.93 -2.34
C ALA A 7 12.53 11.42 -1.19
N ASP A 8 11.32 11.85 -1.49
CA ASP A 8 10.32 12.16 -0.45
C ASP A 8 9.43 10.96 -0.09
N GLY A 9 9.49 9.88 -0.88
CA GLY A 9 8.72 8.69 -0.60
C GLY A 9 9.18 7.44 -1.33
N LEU A 10 8.60 6.31 -0.90
CA LEU A 10 8.88 4.97 -1.40
C LEU A 10 7.57 4.26 -1.72
N VAL A 11 7.46 3.73 -2.94
CA VAL A 11 6.37 2.82 -3.32
C VAL A 11 6.97 1.44 -3.54
N ASN A 12 6.49 0.44 -2.80
CA ASN A 12 6.78 -0.95 -3.11
C ASN A 12 5.77 -1.47 -4.13
N THR A 13 6.26 -1.76 -5.33
CA THR A 13 5.50 -2.41 -6.41
C THR A 13 6.04 -3.81 -6.72
N THR A 14 6.80 -4.40 -5.80
CA THR A 14 7.36 -5.75 -5.93
C THR A 14 6.52 -6.75 -5.13
N PRO A 15 6.74 -8.06 -5.29
CA PRO A 15 6.09 -9.07 -4.47
C PRO A 15 6.62 -9.18 -3.02
N LEU A 16 7.74 -8.52 -2.68
CA LEU A 16 8.34 -8.63 -1.34
C LEU A 16 7.44 -7.94 -0.31
N GLY A 17 7.08 -8.67 0.74
CA GLY A 17 6.09 -8.28 1.74
C GLY A 17 4.83 -9.15 1.72
N MET A 18 4.61 -9.94 0.65
CA MET A 18 3.55 -10.93 0.61
C MET A 18 3.85 -12.09 1.58
N ALA A 19 2.82 -12.76 2.08
CA ALA A 19 3.00 -13.90 3.00
C ALA A 19 3.90 -15.02 2.46
N LYS A 20 3.91 -15.24 1.14
CA LYS A 20 4.78 -16.22 0.46
C LYS A 20 6.18 -15.70 0.13
N LEU A 21 6.40 -14.39 0.21
CA LEU A 21 7.64 -13.69 -0.12
C LEU A 21 7.91 -12.62 0.96
N PRO A 22 8.25 -13.04 2.19
CA PRO A 22 8.45 -12.13 3.32
C PRO A 22 9.68 -11.25 3.12
N GLY A 23 9.81 -10.21 3.94
CA GLY A 23 10.91 -9.24 3.88
C GLY A 23 10.51 -7.90 3.27
N THR A 24 11.52 -7.10 2.94
CA THR A 24 11.39 -5.75 2.41
C THR A 24 12.18 -5.60 1.11
N PRO A 25 11.74 -4.74 0.17
CA PRO A 25 12.43 -4.55 -1.11
C PRO A 25 13.76 -3.80 -1.00
N LEU A 26 13.99 -3.13 0.13
CA LEU A 26 15.16 -2.34 0.45
C LEU A 26 15.46 -2.44 1.95
N PRO A 27 16.73 -2.30 2.38
CA PRO A 27 17.08 -2.24 3.80
C PRO A 27 16.28 -1.15 4.53
N VAL A 28 15.70 -1.50 5.69
CA VAL A 28 14.81 -0.63 6.46
C VAL A 28 15.54 0.57 7.07
N GLU A 29 16.87 0.48 7.19
CA GLU A 29 17.76 1.55 7.66
C GLU A 29 17.81 2.74 6.68
N LEU A 30 17.32 2.55 5.45
CA LEU A 30 17.16 3.63 4.48
C LEU A 30 15.87 4.44 4.70
N LEU A 31 14.97 3.98 5.58
CA LEU A 31 13.79 4.73 5.95
C LEU A 31 14.14 5.86 6.92
N ARG A 32 13.46 6.99 6.77
CA ARG A 32 13.53 8.16 7.65
C ARG A 32 12.12 8.70 7.88
N PRO A 33 11.83 9.32 9.05
CA PRO A 33 10.48 9.75 9.42
C PRO A 33 9.82 10.70 8.42
N GLU A 34 10.60 11.44 7.64
CA GLU A 34 10.11 12.39 6.64
C GLU A 34 9.51 11.72 5.39
N LEU A 35 9.81 10.43 5.15
CA LEU A 35 9.28 9.70 4.01
C LEU A 35 7.79 9.40 4.17
N TRP A 36 7.08 9.42 3.06
CA TRP A 36 5.86 8.62 2.94
C TRP A 36 6.17 7.26 2.29
N VAL A 37 5.48 6.21 2.74
CA VAL A 37 5.70 4.83 2.28
C VAL A 37 4.37 4.23 1.82
N ALA A 38 4.34 3.72 0.60
CA ALA A 38 3.15 3.11 0.01
C ALA A 38 3.39 1.67 -0.45
N GLU A 39 2.35 0.84 -0.34
CA GLU A 39 2.32 -0.54 -0.80
C GLU A 39 1.25 -0.75 -1.87
N ILE A 40 1.53 -1.61 -2.85
CA ILE A 40 0.47 -2.23 -3.67
C ILE A 40 -0.03 -3.55 -3.08
N ILE A 41 0.73 -4.12 -2.14
CA ILE A 41 0.38 -5.37 -1.47
C ILE A 41 -0.80 -5.10 -0.51
N TYR A 42 -1.84 -5.92 -0.63
CA TYR A 42 -3.03 -5.87 0.22
C TYR A 42 -3.33 -7.18 0.96
N PHE A 43 -2.49 -8.21 0.79
CA PHE A 43 -2.49 -9.43 1.59
C PHE A 43 -1.04 -9.83 1.96
N PRO A 44 -0.57 -9.50 3.18
CA PRO A 44 -1.27 -8.78 4.25
C PRO A 44 -1.37 -7.25 3.99
N LEU A 45 -2.28 -6.57 4.69
CA LEU A 45 -2.38 -5.09 4.68
C LEU A 45 -1.27 -4.42 5.50
N GLU A 46 -0.77 -5.08 6.53
CA GLU A 46 0.43 -4.67 7.25
C GLU A 46 1.61 -5.52 6.81
N THR A 47 2.33 -5.04 5.79
CA THR A 47 3.61 -5.65 5.37
C THR A 47 4.73 -5.28 6.35
N GLU A 48 5.84 -6.01 6.29
CA GLU A 48 7.04 -5.70 7.08
C GLU A 48 7.52 -4.26 6.82
N LEU A 49 7.52 -3.82 5.56
CA LEU A 49 7.86 -2.46 5.18
C LEU A 49 6.97 -1.42 5.86
N LEU A 50 5.64 -1.59 5.82
CA LEU A 50 4.72 -0.65 6.46
C LEU A 50 4.84 -0.68 7.98
N LYS A 51 5.09 -1.84 8.57
CA LYS A 51 5.34 -1.97 10.01
C LYS A 51 6.55 -1.14 10.44
N HIS A 52 7.68 -1.26 9.73
CA HIS A 52 8.88 -0.46 10.01
C HIS A 52 8.66 1.03 9.76
N ALA A 53 7.99 1.38 8.66
CA ALA A 53 7.68 2.76 8.32
C ALA A 53 6.81 3.43 9.41
N ARG A 54 5.74 2.76 9.86
CA ARG A 54 4.89 3.26 10.96
C ARG A 54 5.66 3.39 12.27
N ALA A 55 6.50 2.41 12.60
CA ALA A 55 7.32 2.46 13.82
C ALA A 55 8.31 3.64 13.82
N LEU A 56 8.77 4.08 12.65
CA LEU A 56 9.62 5.26 12.48
C LEU A 56 8.84 6.59 12.41
N GLY A 57 7.51 6.56 12.33
CA GLY A 57 6.66 7.76 12.21
C GLY A 57 6.41 8.21 10.77
N CYS A 58 6.76 7.40 9.77
CA CYS A 58 6.46 7.69 8.37
C CYS A 58 4.94 7.73 8.13
N ARG A 59 4.51 8.54 7.17
CA ARG A 59 3.14 8.46 6.65
C ARG A 59 3.01 7.22 5.77
N THR A 60 1.98 6.40 5.99
CA THR A 60 1.82 5.14 5.24
C THR A 60 0.53 5.06 4.45
N LEU A 61 0.57 4.41 3.28
CA LEU A 61 -0.58 4.01 2.47
C LEU A 61 -0.48 2.51 2.16
N ASP A 62 -1.45 1.71 2.60
CA ASP A 62 -1.51 0.28 2.25
C ASP A 62 -2.21 0.03 0.90
N GLY A 63 -2.12 -1.21 0.42
CA GLY A 63 -2.65 -1.60 -0.90
C GLY A 63 -4.17 -1.67 -1.02
N SER A 64 -4.94 -1.54 0.08
CA SER A 64 -6.41 -1.64 0.03
C SER A 64 -7.02 -0.58 -0.88
N THR A 65 -6.48 0.64 -0.85
CA THR A 65 -7.01 1.77 -1.64
C THR A 65 -6.92 1.47 -3.12
N MET A 66 -5.77 1.01 -3.61
CA MET A 66 -5.66 0.63 -5.03
C MET A 66 -6.56 -0.56 -5.36
N ALA A 67 -6.60 -1.59 -4.51
CA ALA A 67 -7.41 -2.79 -4.72
C ALA A 67 -8.91 -2.50 -4.80
N VAL A 68 -9.41 -1.57 -3.99
CA VAL A 68 -10.82 -1.15 -3.96
C VAL A 68 -11.14 -0.17 -5.08
N PHE A 69 -10.33 0.87 -5.28
CA PHE A 69 -10.67 1.93 -6.24
C PHE A 69 -10.56 1.48 -7.70
N GLN A 70 -9.75 0.47 -8.00
CA GLN A 70 -9.83 -0.18 -9.32
C GLN A 70 -11.19 -0.86 -9.53
N ALA A 71 -11.75 -1.50 -8.50
CA ALA A 71 -13.05 -2.17 -8.57
C ALA A 71 -14.21 -1.16 -8.64
N VAL A 72 -14.10 -0.05 -7.90
CA VAL A 72 -15.01 1.11 -8.00
C VAL A 72 -15.07 1.55 -9.46
N LYS A 73 -13.91 1.77 -10.09
CA LYS A 73 -13.89 2.26 -11.47
C LYS A 73 -14.42 1.22 -12.47
N ALA A 74 -14.07 -0.05 -12.28
CA ALA A 74 -14.58 -1.14 -13.09
C ALA A 74 -16.10 -1.26 -12.98
N PHE A 75 -16.67 -1.18 -11.77
CA PHE A 75 -18.11 -1.20 -11.56
C PHE A 75 -18.81 -0.06 -12.31
N GLU A 76 -18.29 1.16 -12.23
CA GLU A 76 -18.85 2.31 -12.96
C GLU A 76 -18.84 2.10 -14.48
N LEU A 77 -17.72 1.60 -15.00
CA LEU A 77 -17.56 1.36 -16.44
C LEU A 77 -18.48 0.24 -16.94
N PHE A 78 -18.64 -0.84 -16.18
CA PHE A 78 -19.44 -1.99 -16.60
C PHE A 78 -20.93 -1.80 -16.39
N SER A 79 -21.34 -1.14 -15.30
CA SER A 79 -22.75 -0.98 -14.94
C SER A 79 -23.35 0.32 -15.46
N GLY A 80 -22.54 1.33 -15.76
CA GLY A 80 -23.00 2.69 -16.03
C GLY A 80 -23.57 3.41 -14.79
N GLN A 81 -23.43 2.83 -13.59
CA GLN A 81 -23.92 3.40 -12.34
C GLN A 81 -22.75 3.93 -11.48
N SER A 82 -23.01 4.98 -10.71
CA SER A 82 -22.03 5.46 -9.72
C SER A 82 -21.80 4.40 -8.64
N ALA A 83 -20.53 4.10 -8.37
CA ALA A 83 -20.15 3.19 -7.30
C ALA A 83 -20.20 3.89 -5.93
N ASP A 84 -20.58 3.14 -4.90
CA ASP A 84 -20.43 3.57 -3.51
C ASP A 84 -19.07 3.06 -2.98
N ALA A 85 -18.05 3.92 -3.08
CA ALA A 85 -16.68 3.56 -2.72
C ALA A 85 -16.51 3.23 -1.23
N GLU A 86 -17.28 3.89 -0.35
CA GLU A 86 -17.22 3.64 1.08
C GLU A 86 -17.78 2.25 1.41
N ARG A 87 -18.91 1.87 0.82
CA ARG A 87 -19.46 0.51 0.97
C ARG A 87 -18.53 -0.56 0.41
N MET A 88 -17.88 -0.31 -0.72
CA MET A 88 -16.93 -1.25 -1.30
C MET A 88 -15.68 -1.40 -0.43
N MET A 89 -15.16 -0.30 0.13
CA MET A 89 -14.05 -0.31 1.07
C MET A 89 -14.41 -1.07 2.36
N ALA A 90 -15.57 -0.76 2.95
CA ALA A 90 -16.07 -1.45 4.13
C ALA A 90 -16.20 -2.96 3.89
N HIS A 91 -16.72 -3.37 2.74
CA HIS A 91 -16.82 -4.79 2.39
C HIS A 91 -15.44 -5.44 2.24
N PHE A 92 -14.48 -4.78 1.59
CA PHE A 92 -13.11 -5.30 1.46
C PHE A 92 -12.47 -5.63 2.81
N HIS A 93 -12.70 -4.80 3.83
CA HIS A 93 -12.19 -5.05 5.19
C HIS A 93 -12.91 -6.18 5.96
N THR A 94 -13.99 -6.76 5.41
CA THR A 94 -14.67 -7.92 6.02
C THR A 94 -14.14 -9.28 5.54
N LEU A 95 -13.27 -9.28 4.52
CA LEU A 95 -12.67 -10.46 3.90
C LEU A 95 -11.35 -10.84 4.58
#